data_AF-U2S0B7-F1
#
_entry.id   AF-U2S0B7-F1
#
_cell.length_a   1.000
_cell.length_b   1.000
_cell.length_c   1.000
_cell.angle_alpha   90.00
_cell.angle_beta   90.00
_cell.angle_gamma   90.00
#
_symmetry.space_group_name_H-M   'P 1'
#
loop_
_entity.id
_entity.type
_entity.pdbx_description
1 polymer ?
#
loop_
_entity_poly.entity_id
_entity_poly.type
_entity_poly.pdbx_seq_one_letter_code
_entity_poly.pdbx_strand_id
1 'polypeptide(L)'
;MTRYDYSNKKVLASTLKEMAEKKTLSKITINDLTQACGVSRQTFYNNFKDIYDLVEWIYLREVVTSIGRGVIYEKWQDALISIFQYISENHVFVLNTYRSFGKGFLERVLKQEIELFLSNQIFQKIEVSQEKTRQVEFSYSFYTYALVGVGLDWIEKKMPETVEELVGRIEKVMLGEVISLL
;
A
#
# COMPACT_ATOMS: atom_id res chain seq x y z
N MET A 1 12.69 -7.48 18.77
CA MET A 1 13.31 -6.44 17.93
C MET A 1 13.75 -5.31 18.85
N THR A 2 15.02 -4.90 18.84
CA THR A 2 15.52 -3.88 19.78
C THR A 2 15.03 -2.48 19.38
N ARG A 3 14.97 -1.56 20.34
CA ARG A 3 14.63 -0.14 20.09
C ARG A 3 15.62 0.53 19.12
N TYR A 4 16.87 0.05 19.10
CA TYR A 4 17.94 0.54 18.23
C TYR A 4 17.74 0.11 16.77
N ASP A 5 17.40 -1.16 16.53
CA ASP A 5 17.11 -1.65 15.17
C ASP A 5 15.95 -0.89 14.53
N TYR A 6 14.92 -0.60 15.31
CA TYR A 6 13.76 0.14 14.83
C TYR A 6 14.09 1.59 14.45
N SER A 7 14.99 2.24 15.19
CA SER A 7 15.47 3.58 14.87
C SER A 7 16.22 3.60 13.53
N ASN A 8 17.08 2.61 13.28
CA ASN A 8 17.84 2.52 12.04
C ASN A 8 16.93 2.30 10.82
N LYS A 9 15.88 1.47 10.95
CA LYS A 9 14.90 1.27 9.87
C LYS A 9 14.20 2.58 9.47
N LYS A 10 13.81 3.41 10.46
CA LYS A 10 13.18 4.72 10.20
C LYS A 10 14.12 5.71 9.53
N VAL A 11 15.38 5.76 9.97
CA VAL A 11 16.40 6.63 9.37
C VAL A 11 16.67 6.22 7.92
N LEU A 12 16.82 4.92 7.65
CA LEU A 12 16.97 4.39 6.29
C LEU A 12 15.75 4.72 5.41
N ALA A 13 14.53 4.56 5.94
CA ALA A 13 13.30 4.86 5.22
C ALA A 13 13.14 6.33 4.83
N SER A 14 13.27 7.23 5.81
CA SER A 14 13.19 8.68 5.58
C SER A 14 14.24 9.16 4.58
N THR A 15 15.49 8.73 4.75
CA THR A 15 16.59 9.08 3.82
C THR A 15 16.33 8.57 2.41
N LEU A 16 15.81 7.33 2.25
CA LEU A 16 15.48 6.80 0.94
C LEU A 16 14.37 7.64 0.26
N LYS A 17 13.32 8.04 0.99
CA LYS A 17 12.25 8.89 0.47
C LYS A 17 12.79 10.25 0.01
N GLU A 18 13.61 10.92 0.82
CA GLU A 18 14.25 12.20 0.46
C GLU A 18 15.13 12.09 -0.80
N MET A 19 15.88 11.00 -0.92
CA MET A 19 16.69 10.75 -2.11
C MET A 19 15.83 10.46 -3.34
N ALA A 20 14.70 9.77 -3.16
CA ALA A 20 13.76 9.42 -4.22
C ALA A 20 12.97 10.63 -4.75
N GLU A 21 12.92 11.75 -4.02
CA GLU A 21 12.43 13.02 -4.57
C GLU A 21 13.38 13.61 -5.63
N LYS A 22 14.68 13.28 -5.55
CA LYS A 22 15.74 13.89 -6.37
C LYS A 22 16.22 13.00 -7.50
N LYS A 23 16.12 11.67 -7.37
CA LYS A 23 16.53 10.69 -8.38
C LYS A 23 15.68 9.42 -8.37
N THR A 24 15.70 8.68 -9.48
CA THR A 24 14.97 7.41 -9.58
C THR A 24 15.52 6.38 -8.60
N LEU A 25 14.64 5.57 -7.98
CA LEU A 25 15.02 4.52 -7.03
C LEU A 25 16.02 3.53 -7.64
N SER A 26 15.90 3.24 -8.94
CA SER A 26 16.84 2.38 -9.68
C SER A 26 18.29 2.91 -9.72
N LYS A 27 18.51 4.20 -9.44
CA LYS A 27 19.83 4.85 -9.39
C LYS A 27 20.35 5.09 -7.97
N ILE A 28 19.61 4.65 -6.95
CA ILE A 28 20.04 4.73 -5.57
C ILE A 28 20.77 3.44 -5.23
N THR A 29 22.03 3.54 -4.79
CA THR A 29 22.76 2.38 -4.29
C THR A 29 22.68 2.29 -2.77
N ILE A 30 22.93 1.10 -2.22
CA ILE A 30 23.07 0.92 -0.76
C ILE A 30 24.20 1.80 -0.23
N ASN A 31 25.29 1.98 -0.97
CA ASN A 31 26.38 2.89 -0.59
C ASN A 31 25.88 4.33 -0.47
N ASP A 32 25.16 4.84 -1.48
CA ASP A 32 24.63 6.20 -1.45
C ASP A 32 23.74 6.41 -0.22
N LEU A 33 22.83 5.46 0.03
CA LEU A 33 21.87 5.54 1.12
C LEU A 33 22.56 5.50 2.48
N THR A 34 23.46 4.54 2.69
CA THR A 34 24.19 4.36 3.95
C THR A 34 25.12 5.54 4.25
N GLN A 35 25.76 6.10 3.23
CA GLN A 35 26.56 7.32 3.35
C GLN A 35 25.69 8.53 3.71
N ALA A 36 24.52 8.69 3.09
CA ALA A 36 23.64 9.82 3.33
C ALA A 36 23.09 9.87 4.78
N CYS A 37 22.85 8.71 5.40
CA CYS A 37 22.31 8.65 6.76
C CYS A 37 23.31 8.21 7.85
N GLY A 38 24.59 8.04 7.50
CA GLY A 38 25.66 7.75 8.45
C GLY A 38 25.58 6.36 9.11
N VAL A 39 24.83 5.42 8.54
CA VAL A 39 24.78 4.02 9.01
C VAL A 39 25.74 3.15 8.20
N SER A 40 26.26 2.07 8.78
CA SER A 40 27.13 1.15 8.05
C SER A 40 26.33 0.27 7.08
N ARG A 41 26.99 -0.26 6.03
CA ARG A 41 26.39 -1.29 5.16
C ARG A 41 25.98 -2.55 5.92
N GLN A 42 26.77 -2.93 6.94
CA GLN A 42 26.40 -4.05 7.81
C GLN A 42 25.08 -3.78 8.53
N THR A 43 24.89 -2.55 9.02
CA THR A 43 23.64 -2.13 9.66
C THR A 43 22.47 -2.18 8.68
N PHE A 44 22.66 -1.79 7.41
CA PHE A 44 21.65 -1.96 6.38
C PHE A 44 21.26 -3.44 6.21
N TYR A 45 22.24 -4.32 5.97
CA TYR A 45 21.98 -5.74 5.71
C TYR A 45 21.44 -6.50 6.92
N ASN A 46 21.67 -6.02 8.14
CA ASN A 46 21.01 -6.54 9.34
C ASN A 46 19.49 -6.26 9.36
N ASN A 47 19.03 -5.28 8.57
CA ASN A 47 17.64 -4.82 8.57
C ASN A 47 16.87 -5.15 7.29
N PHE A 48 17.56 -5.15 6.14
CA PHE A 48 16.97 -5.31 4.81
C PHE A 48 17.91 -6.08 3.88
N LYS A 49 17.36 -6.92 3.00
CA LYS A 49 18.13 -7.68 2.01
C LYS A 49 18.68 -6.78 0.91
N ASP A 50 17.85 -5.84 0.45
CA ASP A 50 18.15 -4.89 -0.62
C ASP A 50 17.21 -3.68 -0.52
N ILE A 51 17.25 -2.79 -1.53
CA ILE A 51 16.39 -1.60 -1.57
C ILE A 51 14.92 -1.98 -1.81
N TYR A 52 14.62 -3.08 -2.49
CA TYR A 52 13.24 -3.52 -2.70
C TYR A 52 12.59 -3.90 -1.37
N ASP A 53 13.31 -4.62 -0.51
CA ASP A 53 12.87 -5.00 0.83
C ASP A 53 12.64 -3.77 1.73
N LEU A 54 13.52 -2.75 1.64
CA LEU A 54 13.31 -1.47 2.33
C LEU A 54 12.07 -0.73 1.81
N VAL A 55 11.85 -0.67 0.50
CA VAL A 55 10.68 0.00 -0.09
C VAL A 55 9.38 -0.72 0.28
N GLU A 56 9.35 -2.05 0.22
CA GLU A 56 8.21 -2.85 0.68
C GLU A 56 7.95 -2.60 2.16
N TRP A 57 8.98 -2.58 3.00
CA TRP A 57 8.84 -2.24 4.42
C TRP A 57 8.30 -0.82 4.66
N ILE A 58 8.70 0.18 3.86
CA ILE A 58 8.16 1.54 3.94
C ILE A 58 6.65 1.49 3.74
N TYR A 59 6.19 0.90 2.63
CA TYR A 59 4.75 0.82 2.33
C TYR A 59 3.98 0.05 3.42
N LEU A 60 4.43 -1.15 3.78
CA LEU A 60 3.76 -1.99 4.78
C LEU A 60 3.82 -1.41 6.20
N ARG A 61 4.65 -0.39 6.46
CA ARG A 61 4.65 0.32 7.74
C ARG A 61 3.79 1.55 7.68
N GLU A 62 3.94 2.38 6.65
CA GLU A 62 3.24 3.66 6.57
C GLU A 62 1.76 3.48 6.24
N VAL A 63 1.40 2.56 5.34
CA VAL A 63 0.00 2.23 5.02
C VAL A 63 -0.67 1.59 6.24
N VAL A 64 -0.04 0.57 6.83
CA VAL A 64 -0.55 -0.09 8.06
C VAL A 64 -0.65 0.86 9.25
N THR A 65 0.20 1.89 9.32
CA THR A 65 0.08 2.95 10.35
C THR A 65 -1.09 3.88 10.05
N SER A 66 -1.35 4.18 8.77
CA SER A 66 -2.45 5.04 8.31
C SER A 66 -3.82 4.37 8.46
N ILE A 67 -3.92 3.07 8.18
CA ILE A 67 -5.11 2.26 8.47
C ILE A 67 -5.29 2.08 9.98
N GLY A 68 -4.21 2.23 10.77
CA GLY A 68 -4.21 2.02 12.21
C GLY A 68 -4.30 0.52 12.52
N ARG A 69 -3.21 -0.09 13.00
CA ARG A 69 -3.26 -1.49 13.45
C ARG A 69 -4.32 -1.66 14.52
N GLY A 70 -5.38 -2.40 14.21
CA GLY A 70 -6.49 -2.65 15.13
C GLY A 70 -7.58 -1.57 15.14
N VAL A 71 -7.50 -0.56 14.25
CA VAL A 71 -8.61 0.38 14.04
C VAL A 71 -9.62 -0.30 13.12
N ILE A 72 -10.77 -0.64 13.68
CA ILE A 72 -11.94 -1.01 12.91
C ILE A 72 -12.67 0.29 12.61
N TYR A 73 -12.71 0.67 11.33
CA TYR A 73 -13.51 1.81 10.93
C TYR A 73 -14.99 1.45 11.01
N GLU A 74 -15.82 2.42 11.40
CA GLU A 74 -17.27 2.26 11.33
C GLU A 74 -17.72 2.04 9.88
N LYS A 75 -17.09 2.78 8.95
CA LYS A 75 -17.33 2.72 7.51
C LYS A 75 -16.08 2.20 6.80
N TRP A 76 -16.25 1.18 5.95
CA TRP A 76 -15.14 0.60 5.19
C TRP A 76 -14.56 1.61 4.18
N GLN A 77 -15.35 2.60 3.76
CA GLN A 77 -14.96 3.70 2.90
C GLN A 77 -13.81 4.51 3.52
N ASP A 78 -13.88 4.79 4.82
CA ASP A 78 -12.84 5.58 5.52
C ASP A 78 -11.49 4.84 5.51
N ALA A 79 -11.52 3.51 5.69
CA ALA A 79 -10.32 2.69 5.59
C ALA A 79 -9.74 2.69 4.16
N LEU A 80 -10.61 2.62 3.14
CA LEU A 80 -10.19 2.65 1.75
C LEU A 80 -9.66 4.04 1.34
N ILE A 81 -10.29 5.12 1.83
CA ILE A 81 -9.80 6.50 1.71
C ILE A 81 -8.40 6.60 2.29
N SER A 82 -8.14 6.07 3.49
CA SER A 82 -6.81 6.11 4.12
C SER A 82 -5.71 5.49 3.24
N ILE A 83 -6.00 4.37 2.57
CA ILE A 83 -5.07 3.72 1.63
C ILE A 83 -4.77 4.63 0.44
N PHE A 84 -5.81 5.14 -0.23
CA PHE A 84 -5.63 5.98 -1.41
C PHE A 84 -5.07 7.36 -1.09
N GLN A 85 -5.37 7.90 0.09
CA GLN A 85 -4.82 9.15 0.61
C GLN A 85 -3.32 9.03 0.82
N TYR A 86 -2.85 7.95 1.43
CA TYR A 86 -1.41 7.69 1.55
C TYR A 86 -0.73 7.67 0.17
N ILE A 87 -1.34 6.99 -0.82
CA ILE A 87 -0.80 6.91 -2.18
C ILE A 87 -0.71 8.31 -2.81
N SER A 88 -1.76 9.13 -2.66
CA SER A 88 -1.82 10.50 -3.17
C SER A 88 -0.77 11.42 -2.52
N GLU A 89 -0.71 11.42 -1.19
CA GLU A 89 0.24 12.23 -0.43
C GLU A 89 1.70 11.85 -0.71
N ASN A 90 1.95 10.58 -1.04
CA ASN A 90 3.27 10.06 -1.35
C ASN A 90 3.48 9.82 -2.86
N HIS A 91 2.71 10.50 -3.73
CA HIS A 91 2.68 10.24 -5.17
C HIS A 91 4.05 10.24 -5.84
N VAL A 92 4.98 11.12 -5.42
CA VAL A 92 6.34 11.17 -5.97
C VAL A 92 7.06 9.84 -5.75
N PHE A 93 7.02 9.32 -4.53
CA PHE A 93 7.66 8.06 -4.15
C PHE A 93 6.97 6.85 -4.81
N VAL A 94 5.64 6.86 -4.88
CA VAL A 94 4.84 5.81 -5.52
C VAL A 94 5.13 5.74 -7.02
N LEU A 95 5.07 6.87 -7.73
CA LEU A 95 5.36 6.93 -9.16
C LEU A 95 6.82 6.59 -9.46
N ASN A 96 7.75 6.97 -8.59
CA ASN A 96 9.16 6.60 -8.71
C ASN A 96 9.34 5.08 -8.53
N THR A 97 8.62 4.47 -7.58
CA THR A 97 8.58 3.01 -7.41
C THR A 97 8.02 2.32 -8.64
N TYR A 98 6.88 2.79 -9.17
CA TYR A 98 6.28 2.25 -10.40
C TYR A 98 7.27 2.26 -11.57
N ARG A 99 7.96 3.38 -11.78
CA ARG A 99 8.94 3.53 -12.88
C ARG A 99 10.21 2.71 -12.67
N SER A 100 10.67 2.58 -11.43
CA SER A 100 11.95 1.93 -11.13
C SER A 100 11.84 0.42 -10.97
N PHE A 101 10.78 -0.06 -10.32
CA PHE A 101 10.60 -1.46 -9.92
C PHE A 101 9.48 -2.15 -10.70
N GLY A 102 8.70 -1.39 -11.47
CA GLY A 102 7.64 -1.90 -12.34
C GLY A 102 6.31 -2.15 -11.62
N LYS A 103 5.28 -2.39 -12.45
CA LYS A 103 3.90 -2.65 -12.01
C LYS A 103 3.80 -3.82 -11.04
N GLY A 104 4.47 -4.94 -11.33
CA GLY A 104 4.37 -6.16 -10.51
C GLY A 104 4.87 -6.00 -9.08
N PHE A 105 5.79 -5.07 -8.81
CA PHE A 105 6.21 -4.76 -7.44
C PHE A 105 5.07 -4.07 -6.67
N LEU A 106 4.50 -3.00 -7.23
CA LEU A 106 3.40 -2.27 -6.59
C LEU A 106 2.14 -3.11 -6.49
N GLU A 107 1.85 -3.96 -7.49
CA GLU A 107 0.74 -4.90 -7.44
C GLU A 107 0.83 -5.81 -6.22
N ARG A 108 2.02 -6.39 -5.95
CA ARG A 108 2.22 -7.25 -4.79
C ARG A 108 2.01 -6.50 -3.46
N VAL A 109 2.54 -5.28 -3.36
CA VAL A 109 2.39 -4.45 -2.15
C VAL A 109 0.94 -4.04 -1.93
N LEU A 110 0.27 -3.53 -2.97
CA LEU A 110 -1.14 -3.15 -2.91
C LEU A 110 -2.03 -4.34 -2.58
N LYS A 111 -1.75 -5.51 -3.16
CA LYS A 111 -2.50 -6.73 -2.87
C LYS A 111 -2.46 -7.07 -1.39
N GLN A 112 -1.30 -7.01 -0.73
CA GLN A 112 -1.18 -7.27 0.70
C GLN A 112 -2.03 -6.30 1.53
N GLU A 113 -2.00 -5.01 1.21
CA GLU A 113 -2.76 -4.00 1.94
C GLU A 113 -4.28 -4.12 1.70
N ILE A 114 -4.71 -4.41 0.48
CA ILE A 114 -6.12 -4.64 0.15
C ILE A 114 -6.65 -5.91 0.82
N GLU A 115 -5.88 -7.00 0.83
CA GLU A 115 -6.24 -8.23 1.53
C GLU A 115 -6.39 -7.98 3.05
N LEU A 116 -5.49 -7.19 3.63
CA LEU A 116 -5.58 -6.78 5.04
C LEU A 116 -6.81 -5.90 5.31
N PHE A 117 -7.12 -4.97 4.40
CA PHE A 117 -8.32 -4.13 4.48
C PHE A 117 -9.59 -4.97 4.42
N LEU A 118 -9.73 -5.83 3.40
CA LEU A 118 -10.92 -6.65 3.20
C LEU A 118 -11.14 -7.60 4.37
N SER A 119 -10.08 -8.28 4.84
CA SER A 119 -10.19 -9.19 5.98
C SER A 119 -10.65 -8.47 7.24
N ASN A 120 -10.02 -7.35 7.62
CA ASN A 120 -10.31 -6.65 8.87
C ASN A 120 -11.60 -5.81 8.86
N GLN A 121 -11.94 -5.18 7.72
CA GLN A 121 -13.02 -4.19 7.68
C GLN A 121 -14.35 -4.76 7.16
N ILE A 122 -14.27 -5.76 6.28
CA ILE A 122 -15.45 -6.32 5.60
C ILE A 122 -15.73 -7.72 6.14
N PHE A 123 -14.80 -8.65 5.96
CA PHE A 123 -15.09 -10.07 6.12
C PHE A 123 -15.06 -10.56 7.57
N GLN A 124 -14.27 -9.93 8.46
CA GLN A 124 -14.30 -10.26 9.89
C GLN A 124 -15.66 -10.00 10.54
N LYS A 125 -16.47 -9.09 9.97
CA LYS A 125 -17.80 -8.74 10.48
C LYS A 125 -18.91 -9.67 9.99
N ILE A 126 -18.60 -10.64 9.11
CA ILE A 126 -19.59 -11.54 8.51
C ILE A 126 -19.60 -12.87 9.25
N GLU A 127 -20.72 -13.25 9.83
CA GLU A 127 -20.95 -14.63 10.27
C GLU A 127 -21.20 -15.52 9.05
N VAL A 128 -20.29 -16.46 8.81
CA VAL A 128 -20.31 -17.30 7.61
C VAL A 128 -20.79 -18.72 7.98
N SER A 129 -21.97 -19.10 7.48
CA SER A 129 -22.39 -20.51 7.49
C SER A 129 -21.59 -21.31 6.47
N GLN A 130 -21.47 -22.63 6.67
CA GLN A 130 -20.73 -23.51 5.74
C GLN A 130 -21.23 -23.41 4.29
N GLU A 131 -22.53 -23.17 4.08
CA GLU A 131 -23.13 -23.03 2.75
C GLU A 131 -22.66 -21.75 2.02
N LYS A 132 -22.34 -20.69 2.77
CA LYS A 132 -21.94 -19.38 2.22
C LYS A 132 -20.44 -19.21 2.07
N THR A 133 -19.62 -20.09 2.64
CA THR A 133 -18.15 -19.98 2.65
C THR A 133 -17.58 -19.79 1.24
N ARG A 134 -18.00 -20.60 0.26
CA ARG A 134 -17.50 -20.49 -1.12
C ARG A 134 -17.82 -19.15 -1.77
N GLN A 135 -19.01 -18.61 -1.52
CA GLN A 135 -19.42 -17.31 -2.06
C GLN A 135 -18.62 -16.18 -1.42
N VAL A 136 -18.34 -16.29 -0.12
CA VAL A 136 -17.51 -15.33 0.63
C VAL A 136 -16.06 -15.34 0.11
N GLU A 137 -15.46 -16.51 -0.09
CA GLU A 137 -14.10 -16.65 -0.66
C GLU A 137 -14.01 -16.08 -2.08
N PHE A 138 -15.04 -16.34 -2.91
CA PHE A 138 -15.12 -15.76 -4.24
C PHE A 138 -15.21 -14.24 -4.18
N SER A 139 -16.08 -13.71 -3.33
CA SER A 139 -16.27 -12.25 -3.17
C SER A 139 -14.99 -11.58 -2.66
N TYR A 140 -14.30 -12.19 -1.69
CA TYR A 140 -13.00 -11.74 -1.21
C TYR A 140 -11.99 -11.63 -2.36
N SER A 141 -11.85 -12.71 -3.13
CA SER A 141 -10.92 -12.75 -4.27
C SER A 141 -11.27 -11.71 -5.33
N PHE A 142 -12.55 -11.61 -5.69
CA PHE A 142 -13.05 -10.65 -6.67
C PHE A 142 -12.74 -9.21 -6.27
N TYR A 143 -13.06 -8.82 -5.02
CA TYR A 143 -12.81 -7.47 -4.54
C TYR A 143 -11.31 -7.17 -4.40
N THR A 144 -10.48 -8.15 -4.00
CA THR A 144 -9.02 -7.98 -4.03
C THR A 144 -8.53 -7.63 -5.43
N TYR A 145 -8.91 -8.42 -6.44
CA TYR A 145 -8.47 -8.16 -7.81
C TYR A 145 -9.00 -6.83 -8.36
N ALA A 146 -10.27 -6.51 -8.08
CA ALA A 146 -10.88 -5.27 -8.55
C ALA A 146 -10.20 -4.04 -7.94
N LEU A 147 -10.03 -3.99 -6.62
CA LEU A 147 -9.43 -2.84 -5.92
C LEU A 147 -7.96 -2.66 -6.27
N VAL A 148 -7.18 -3.75 -6.37
CA VAL A 148 -5.78 -3.69 -6.82
C VAL A 148 -5.69 -3.17 -8.25
N GLY A 149 -6.55 -3.67 -9.15
CA GLY A 149 -6.59 -3.23 -10.54
C GLY A 149 -6.92 -1.74 -10.68
N VAL A 150 -7.94 -1.27 -9.96
CA VAL A 150 -8.34 0.15 -9.92
C VAL A 150 -7.21 1.02 -9.36
N GLY A 151 -6.57 0.62 -8.26
CA GLY A 151 -5.48 1.38 -7.68
C GLY A 151 -4.26 1.48 -8.58
N LEU A 152 -3.89 0.39 -9.25
CA LEU A 152 -2.79 0.40 -10.22
C LEU A 152 -3.08 1.28 -11.43
N ASP A 153 -4.30 1.21 -11.99
CA ASP A 153 -4.72 2.05 -13.11
C ASP A 153 -4.72 3.54 -12.74
N TRP A 154 -5.20 3.86 -11.54
CA TRP A 154 -5.17 5.22 -11.00
C TRP A 154 -3.74 5.75 -10.83
N ILE A 155 -2.82 4.94 -10.28
CA ILE A 155 -1.39 5.30 -10.19
C ILE A 155 -0.76 5.47 -11.58
N GLU A 156 -1.02 4.54 -12.50
CA GLU A 156 -0.48 4.56 -13.86
C GLU A 156 -0.90 5.82 -14.63
N LYS A 157 -2.16 6.25 -14.45
CA LYS A 157 -2.71 7.50 -14.99
C LYS A 157 -2.30 8.76 -14.23
N LYS A 158 -1.39 8.64 -13.25
CA LYS A 158 -0.88 9.72 -12.39
C LYS A 158 -1.96 10.38 -11.52
N MET A 159 -2.88 9.56 -11.00
CA MET A 159 -3.89 9.96 -10.01
C MET A 159 -4.74 11.16 -10.47
N PRO A 160 -5.48 11.03 -11.59
CA PRO A 160 -6.21 12.15 -12.19
C PRO A 160 -7.46 12.58 -11.40
N GLU A 161 -8.03 11.67 -10.62
CA GLU A 161 -9.21 11.89 -9.77
C GLU A 161 -8.77 12.07 -8.31
N THR A 162 -9.55 12.84 -7.54
CA THR A 162 -9.38 12.91 -6.08
C THR A 162 -9.67 11.56 -5.42
N VAL A 163 -9.18 11.37 -4.20
CA VAL A 163 -9.37 10.14 -3.44
C VAL A 163 -10.86 9.88 -3.17
N GLU A 164 -11.59 10.93 -2.83
CA GLU A 164 -13.02 10.89 -2.55
C GLU A 164 -13.84 10.53 -3.79
N GLU A 165 -13.50 11.08 -4.96
CA GLU A 165 -14.14 10.72 -6.23
C GLU A 165 -13.89 9.24 -6.58
N LEU A 166 -12.65 8.77 -6.45
CA LEU A 166 -12.29 7.38 -6.72
C LEU A 166 -13.04 6.42 -5.80
N VAL A 167 -13.03 6.68 -4.49
CA VAL A 167 -13.72 5.82 -3.51
C VAL A 167 -15.23 5.87 -3.71
N GLY A 168 -15.81 7.03 -4.00
CA GLY A 168 -17.24 7.15 -4.30
C GLY A 168 -17.64 6.35 -5.55
N ARG A 169 -16.79 6.29 -6.59
CA ARG A 169 -17.03 5.42 -7.76
C ARG A 169 -16.95 3.94 -7.40
N ILE A 170 -15.99 3.54 -6.57
CA ILE A 170 -15.87 2.17 -6.07
C ILE A 170 -17.12 1.79 -5.28
N GLU A 171 -17.57 2.64 -4.36
CA GLU A 171 -18.76 2.43 -3.54
C GLU A 171 -20.02 2.16 -4.38
N LYS A 172 -20.28 2.98 -5.39
CA LYS A 172 -21.43 2.78 -6.29
C LYS A 172 -21.40 1.42 -6.99
N VAL A 173 -20.24 0.95 -7.42
CA VAL A 173 -20.08 -0.38 -8.02
C VAL A 173 -20.32 -1.47 -6.99
N MET A 174 -19.75 -1.33 -5.79
CA MET A 174 -19.85 -2.31 -4.69
C MET A 174 -21.30 -2.47 -4.20
N LEU A 175 -22.07 -1.37 -4.17
CA LEU A 175 -23.49 -1.36 -3.78
C LEU A 175 -24.44 -1.78 -4.92
N GLY A 176 -23.91 -2.08 -6.11
CA GLY A 176 -24.71 -2.51 -7.27
C GLY A 176 -25.46 -1.38 -7.97
N GLU A 177 -25.17 -0.11 -7.65
CA GLU A 177 -25.85 1.07 -8.21
C GLU A 177 -25.54 1.32 -9.70
N VAL A 178 -24.53 0.64 -10.27
CA VAL A 178 -24.28 0.73 -11.72
C VAL A 178 -25.34 -0.03 -12.53
N ILE A 179 -25.93 -1.08 -11.95
CA ILE A 179 -26.98 -1.86 -12.63
C ILE A 179 -28.31 -1.08 -12.67
N SER A 180 -28.53 -0.13 -11.75
CA SER A 180 -29.73 0.73 -11.76
C SER A 180 -29.65 1.94 -12.69
N LEU A 181 -28.48 2.17 -13.31
CA LEU A 181 -28.26 3.22 -14.32
C LEU A 181 -28.34 2.69 -15.77
N LEU A 182 -28.51 1.38 -15.96
CA LEU A 182 -28.72 0.69 -17.23
C LEU A 182 -30.20 0.34 -17.42
#